data_AF-A0A2V5Z8K4-F1
#
_entry.id   AF-A0A2V5Z8K4-F1
#
_cell.length_a   1.000
_cell.length_b   1.000
_cell.length_c   1.000
_cell.angle_alpha   90.00
_cell.angle_beta   90.00
_cell.angle_gamma   90.00
#
_symmetry.space_group_name_H-M   'P 1'
#
loop_
_entity.id
_entity.type
_entity.pdbx_description
1 polymer ?
#
loop_
_entity_poly.entity_id
_entity_poly.type
_entity_poly.pdbx_seq_one_letter_code
_entity_poly.pdbx_strand_id
1 'polypeptide(L)'
;PEGELLLRNDLFEIQKWNLDEPSEAAPIGRFAIVCCLTGKLTCGNVGLLPGEFFLLPAELQDRQLKPLAARTTLLRVTIPEL
;
A
#
# COMPACT_ATOMS: atom_id res chain seq x y z
N PRO A 1 4.33 -5.20 8.00
CA PRO A 1 3.02 -5.70 8.49
C PRO A 1 2.39 -6.67 7.49
N GLU A 2 2.04 -7.87 7.95
CA GLU A 2 1.15 -8.75 7.18
C GLU A 2 -0.26 -8.18 7.27
N GLY A 3 -0.82 -7.74 6.14
CA GLY A 3 -2.19 -7.28 6.07
C GLY A 3 -3.20 -8.43 6.10
N GLU A 4 -4.45 -8.11 6.38
CA GLU A 4 -5.57 -9.05 6.23
C GLU A 4 -5.73 -9.39 4.74
N LEU A 5 -5.51 -10.65 4.37
CA LEU A 5 -5.76 -11.12 3.01
C LEU A 5 -7.26 -11.14 2.73
N LEU A 6 -7.72 -10.33 1.76
CA LEU A 6 -9.13 -10.29 1.36
C LEU A 6 -9.41 -11.20 0.16
N LEU A 7 -8.48 -11.26 -0.80
CA LEU A 7 -8.63 -12.03 -2.03
C LEU A 7 -7.25 -12.38 -2.61
N ARG A 8 -7.11 -13.60 -3.12
CA ARG A 8 -5.95 -14.05 -3.89
C ARG A 8 -6.42 -14.93 -5.06
N ASN A 9 -5.86 -14.71 -6.23
CA ASN A 9 -5.97 -15.58 -7.39
C ASN A 9 -4.63 -15.60 -8.16
N ASP A 10 -4.61 -16.20 -9.34
CA ASP A 10 -3.38 -16.35 -10.14
C ASP A 10 -2.85 -15.03 -10.73
N LEU A 11 -3.67 -13.98 -10.75
CA LEU A 11 -3.36 -12.69 -11.39
C LEU A 11 -3.03 -11.60 -10.37
N PHE A 12 -3.65 -11.61 -9.20
CA PHE A 12 -3.45 -10.58 -8.18
C PHE A 12 -3.83 -11.03 -6.77
N GLU A 13 -3.31 -10.28 -5.80
CA GLU A 13 -3.64 -10.38 -4.39
C GLU A 13 -4.09 -9.01 -3.88
N ILE A 14 -5.14 -9.00 -3.04
CA ILE A 14 -5.63 -7.80 -2.34
C ILE A 14 -5.54 -8.04 -0.84
N GLN A 15 -4.83 -7.15 -0.17
CA GLN A 15 -4.74 -7.12 1.29
C GLN A 15 -5.28 -5.80 1.82
N LYS A 16 -5.93 -5.85 2.99
CA LYS A 16 -6.25 -4.67 3.79
C LYS A 16 -5.20 -4.49 4.88
N TRP A 17 -4.61 -3.31 4.93
CA TRP A 17 -3.58 -2.97 5.90
C TRP A 17 -4.11 -1.94 6.88
N ASN A 18 -3.77 -2.12 8.16
CA ASN A 18 -3.76 -1.06 9.15
C ASN A 18 -2.32 -0.51 9.18
N LEU A 19 -2.14 0.75 8.81
CA LEU A 19 -0.84 1.38 8.70
C LEU A 19 -0.58 2.21 9.97
N ASP A 20 -0.01 1.55 10.99
CA ASP A 20 0.34 2.20 12.26
C ASP A 20 1.79 2.69 12.29
N GLU A 21 2.65 2.11 11.45
CA GLU A 21 4.07 2.45 11.32
C GLU A 21 4.49 2.51 9.84
N PRO A 22 5.61 3.18 9.50
CA PRO A 22 6.16 3.18 8.15
C PRO A 22 6.36 1.76 7.62
N SER A 23 5.91 1.47 6.40
CA SER A 23 5.99 0.14 5.80
C SER A 23 6.05 0.18 4.28
N GLU A 24 6.67 -0.84 3.67
CA GLU A 24 6.75 -0.94 2.21
C GLU A 24 5.64 -1.82 1.65
N ALA A 25 4.83 -1.29 0.72
CA ALA A 25 3.77 -2.05 0.08
C ALA A 25 4.27 -3.04 -1.00
N ALA A 26 5.53 -3.01 -1.39
CA ALA A 26 6.13 -4.04 -2.24
C ALA A 26 7.65 -3.92 -2.19
N PRO A 27 8.39 -5.03 -2.31
CA PRO A 27 9.84 -4.98 -2.42
C PRO A 27 10.28 -4.26 -3.70
N ILE A 28 11.54 -3.79 -3.72
CA ILE A 28 12.16 -3.18 -4.91
C ILE A 28 12.06 -4.15 -6.11
N GLY A 29 11.77 -3.60 -7.29
CA GLY A 29 11.54 -4.38 -8.50
C GLY A 29 10.09 -4.87 -8.65
N ARG A 30 9.23 -4.66 -7.65
CA ARG A 30 7.78 -4.93 -7.74
C ARG A 30 6.97 -3.66 -7.55
N PHE A 31 5.84 -3.59 -8.25
CA PHE A 31 4.87 -2.52 -8.09
C PHE A 31 3.82 -2.89 -7.04
N ALA A 32 3.11 -1.87 -6.56
CA ALA A 32 1.88 -2.04 -5.81
C ALA A 32 0.88 -0.95 -6.20
N ILE A 33 -0.42 -1.26 -6.15
CA ILE A 33 -1.47 -0.24 -6.18
C ILE A 33 -1.95 -0.08 -4.74
N VAL A 34 -1.96 1.17 -4.27
CA VAL A 34 -2.38 1.54 -2.92
C VAL A 34 -3.66 2.36 -3.03
N CYS A 35 -4.67 2.00 -2.25
CA CYS A 35 -5.90 2.78 -2.10
C CYS A 35 -6.04 3.18 -0.64
N CYS A 36 -6.10 4.48 -0.33
CA CYS A 36 -6.34 4.94 1.03
C CYS A 36 -7.83 4.77 1.37
N LEU A 37 -8.16 3.99 2.41
CA LEU A 37 -9.54 3.77 2.84
C LEU A 37 -9.95 4.72 3.95
N THR A 38 -9.08 4.95 4.92
CA THR A 38 -9.31 5.84 6.07
C THR A 38 -8.02 6.54 6.46
N GLY A 39 -8.15 7.69 7.14
CA GLY A 39 -6.99 8.44 7.63
C GLY A 39 -6.28 9.21 6.50
N LYS A 40 -4.95 9.20 6.52
CA LYS A 40 -4.10 9.89 5.54
C LYS A 40 -2.73 9.22 5.54
N LEU A 41 -2.14 9.01 4.37
CA LEU A 41 -0.77 8.51 4.25
C LEU A 41 0.03 9.31 3.23
N THR A 42 1.34 9.06 3.20
CA THR A 42 2.25 9.59 2.17
C THR A 42 3.16 8.48 1.67
N CYS A 43 3.59 8.59 0.42
CA CYS A 43 4.65 7.80 -0.18
C CYS A 43 5.55 8.74 -0.99
N GLY A 44 6.83 8.80 -0.65
CA GLY A 44 7.71 9.87 -1.14
C GLY A 44 7.09 11.25 -0.86
N ASN A 45 6.96 12.05 -1.91
CA ASN A 45 6.39 13.40 -1.86
C ASN A 45 4.88 13.46 -2.16
N VAL A 46 4.20 12.31 -2.25
CA VAL A 46 2.78 12.22 -2.59
C VAL A 46 1.97 11.88 -1.36
N GLY A 47 1.09 12.79 -0.95
CA GLY A 47 0.06 12.52 0.06
C GLY A 47 -1.18 11.88 -0.55
N LEU A 48 -1.82 10.97 0.19
CA LEU A 48 -3.08 10.34 -0.17
C LEU A 48 -4.14 10.52 0.93
N LEU A 49 -5.32 10.93 0.51
CA LEU A 49 -6.56 11.04 1.28
C LEU A 49 -7.49 9.84 0.99
N PRO A 50 -8.52 9.62 1.84
CA PRO A 50 -9.46 8.52 1.63
C PRO A 50 -10.14 8.57 0.25
N GLY A 51 -10.17 7.44 -0.43
CA GLY A 51 -10.69 7.28 -1.79
C GLY A 51 -9.65 7.52 -2.89
N GLU A 52 -8.46 8.02 -2.57
CA GLU A 52 -7.39 8.24 -3.55
C GLU A 52 -6.54 6.98 -3.77
N PHE A 53 -6.01 6.87 -4.98
CA PHE A 53 -5.17 5.76 -5.42
C PHE A 53 -3.78 6.24 -5.81
N PHE A 54 -2.78 5.40 -5.55
CA PHE A 54 -1.40 5.62 -5.95
C PHE A 54 -0.79 4.34 -6.50
N LEU A 55 -0.13 4.46 -7.65
CA LEU A 55 0.72 3.41 -8.18
C LEU A 55 2.12 3.61 -7.60
N LEU A 56 2.58 2.65 -6.78
CA LEU A 56 3.97 2.53 -6.38
C LEU A 56 4.76 1.86 -7.51
N PRO A 57 5.63 2.57 -8.23
CA PRO A 57 6.42 1.98 -9.32
C PRO A 57 7.50 1.03 -8.79
N ALA A 58 7.87 0.03 -9.59
CA ALA A 58 8.89 -0.95 -9.23
C ALA A 58 10.25 -0.34 -8.85
N GLU A 59 10.63 0.74 -9.54
CA GLU A 59 11.95 1.40 -9.43
C GLU A 59 12.00 2.54 -8.41
N LEU A 60 10.85 2.91 -7.82
CA LEU A 60 10.81 4.01 -6.86
C LEU A 60 11.61 3.66 -5.60
N GLN A 61 12.58 4.53 -5.28
CA GLN A 61 13.50 4.37 -4.15
C GLN A 61 12.84 4.78 -2.83
N ASP A 62 12.23 5.98 -2.78
CA ASP A 62 11.48 6.43 -1.61
C ASP A 62 10.05 5.86 -1.65
N ARG A 63 9.93 4.61 -1.17
CA ARG A 63 8.74 3.76 -1.31
C ARG A 63 8.03 3.44 -0.01
N GLN A 64 8.46 4.04 1.11
CA GLN A 64 7.81 3.82 2.39
C GLN A 64 6.44 4.52 2.40
N LEU A 65 5.39 3.75 2.68
CA LEU A 65 4.10 4.28 3.08
C LEU A 65 4.20 4.72 4.53
N LYS A 66 3.93 5.99 4.79
CA LYS A 66 3.96 6.57 6.15
C LYS A 66 2.56 7.07 6.52
N PRO A 67 2.00 6.63 7.66
CA PRO A 67 0.74 7.17 8.11
C PRO A 67 0.93 8.61 8.60
N LEU A 68 0.00 9.49 8.24
CA LEU A 68 -0.06 10.89 8.67
C LEU A 68 -1.23 11.14 9.64
N ALA A 69 -2.09 10.15 9.85
CA ALA A 69 -3.19 10.18 10.79
C ALA A 69 -3.34 8.82 11.49
N ALA A 70 -3.86 8.83 12.71
CA ALA A 70 -4.17 7.59 13.43
C ALA A 70 -5.25 6.77 12.69
N ARG A 71 -5.21 5.45 12.84
CA ARG A 71 -6.16 4.51 12.22
C ARG A 71 -6.22 4.65 10.69
N THR A 72 -5.05 4.91 10.08
CA THR A 72 -4.93 4.93 8.62
C THR A 72 -5.03 3.51 8.11
N THR A 73 -5.95 3.26 7.19
CA THR A 73 -6.13 1.96 6.56
C THR A 73 -6.06 2.09 5.05
N LEU A 74 -5.55 1.05 4.39
CA LEU A 74 -5.39 1.03 2.95
C LEU A 74 -5.67 -0.34 2.37
N LEU A 75 -6.03 -0.38 1.09
CA LEU A 75 -5.88 -1.58 0.28
C LEU A 75 -4.55 -1.56 -0.42
N ARG A 76 -3.90 -2.71 -0.41
CA ARG A 76 -2.71 -3.02 -1.18
C ARG A 76 -3.09 -4.06 -2.22
N VAL A 77 -2.76 -3.79 -3.48
CA VAL A 77 -2.91 -4.73 -4.58
C VAL A 77 -1.54 -5.01 -5.20
N THR A 78 -1.18 -6.28 -5.33
CA THR A 78 0.08 -6.74 -5.92
C THR A 78 -0.12 -7.97 -6.80
N ILE A 79 0.88 -8.30 -7.61
CA ILE A 79 0.97 -9.64 -8.23
C ILE A 79 1.31 -10.66 -7.14
N PRO A 80 0.70 -11.86 -7.13
CA PRO A 80 0.99 -12.87 -6.11
C PRO A 80 2.48 -13.23 -6.11
N GLU A 81 3.04 -13.46 -4.93
CA GLU A 81 4.34 -14.11 -4.79
C GLU A 81 4.17 -15.61 -5.05
N LEU A 82 5.07 -16.18 -5.87
CA LEU A 82 5.15 -17.61 -6.16
C LEU A 82 5.59 -18.39 -4.93
#